data_AF-A0AAE2EJY9-F1
#
_entry.id   AF-A0AAE2EJY9-F1
#
_cell.length_a   1.000
_cell.length_b   1.000
_cell.length_c   1.000
_cell.angle_alpha   90.00
_cell.angle_beta   90.00
_cell.angle_gamma   90.00
#
_symmetry.space_group_name_H-M   'P 1'
#
loop_
_entity.id
_entity.type
_entity.pdbx_description
1 polymer ?
#
loop_
_entity_poly.entity_id
_entity_poly.type
_entity_poly.pdbx_seq_one_letter_code
_entity_poly.pdbx_strand_id
1 'polypeptide(L)'
;MKTLDVHALHHAIDQTLEQLKDQSKEIANLKKSVDGITSLDDALKGKGGDAIRAFYEECHTPFLRFYETFIEEYQSALKKIKNALDSFEPKHDGFISQAFLEHELEQGLNAADRTTKHLVSKANAAISKVSHIVDLPDLNDNDFHGQNRR
;
A
#
# COMPACT_ATOMS: atom_id res chain seq x y z
N MET A 1 -14.17 -6.09 14.81
CA MET A 1 -13.64 -4.78 14.37
C MET A 1 -12.42 -5.06 13.51
N LYS A 2 -12.33 -4.45 12.32
CA LYS A 2 -11.18 -4.65 11.42
C LYS A 2 -10.19 -3.50 11.64
N THR A 3 -8.97 -3.86 12.03
CA THR A 3 -7.89 -2.93 12.30
C THR A 3 -6.64 -3.42 11.61
N LEU A 4 -5.94 -2.52 10.92
CA LEU A 4 -4.62 -2.80 10.39
C LEU A 4 -3.57 -2.39 11.41
N ASP A 5 -2.69 -3.32 11.77
CA ASP A 5 -1.49 -3.07 12.57
C ASP A 5 -0.34 -2.71 11.62
N VAL A 6 0.16 -1.48 11.74
CA VAL A 6 1.20 -0.93 10.85
C VAL A 6 2.51 -1.69 11.03
N HIS A 7 2.92 -1.93 12.28
CA HIS A 7 4.15 -2.64 12.60
C HIS A 7 4.13 -4.06 12.03
N ALA A 8 3.05 -4.80 12.29
CA ALA A 8 2.93 -6.18 11.85
C ALA A 8 2.96 -6.30 10.32
N LEU A 9 2.29 -5.37 9.61
CA LEU A 9 2.31 -5.37 8.15
C LEU A 9 3.69 -5.01 7.59
N HIS A 10 4.38 -4.00 8.13
CA HIS A 10 5.76 -3.69 7.73
C HIS A 10 6.69 -4.88 7.92
N HIS A 11 6.62 -5.53 9.08
CA HIS A 11 7.44 -6.69 9.40
C HIS A 11 7.19 -7.84 8.43
N ALA A 12 5.92 -8.16 8.16
CA ALA A 12 5.54 -9.21 7.23
C ALA A 12 6.02 -8.91 5.79
N ILE A 13 5.91 -7.65 5.35
CA ILE A 13 6.43 -7.22 4.04
C ILE A 13 7.94 -7.42 3.98
N ASP A 14 8.69 -6.97 4.99
CA ASP A 14 10.15 -7.07 4.99
C ASP A 14 10.64 -8.52 5.02
N GLN A 15 9.99 -9.38 5.81
CA GLN A 15 10.25 -10.81 5.80
C GLN A 15 9.97 -11.44 4.42
N THR A 16 8.85 -11.09 3.80
CA THR A 16 8.47 -11.60 2.48
C THR A 16 9.46 -11.13 1.41
N LEU A 17 9.93 -9.89 1.48
CA LEU A 17 10.92 -9.35 0.55
C LEU A 17 12.26 -10.09 0.62
N GLU A 18 12.75 -10.42 1.82
CA GLU A 18 13.96 -11.23 1.96
C GLU A 18 13.76 -12.66 1.47
N GLN A 19 12.62 -13.28 1.75
CA GLN A 19 12.30 -14.62 1.20
C GLN A 19 12.29 -14.62 -0.34
N LEU A 20 11.65 -13.63 -0.96
CA LEU A 20 11.59 -13.49 -2.41
C LEU A 20 12.97 -13.28 -3.04
N LYS A 21 13.85 -12.56 -2.34
CA LYS A 21 15.25 -12.36 -2.77
C LYS A 21 16.04 -13.66 -2.73
N ASP A 22 15.82 -14.51 -1.74
CA ASP A 22 16.45 -15.83 -1.68
C ASP A 22 15.87 -16.78 -2.75
N GLN A 23 14.56 -16.78 -2.95
CA GLN A 23 13.91 -17.52 -4.04
C GLN A 23 14.42 -17.09 -5.42
N SER A 24 14.66 -15.80 -5.63
CA SER A 24 15.25 -15.29 -6.89
C SER A 24 16.64 -15.91 -7.16
N LYS A 25 17.47 -16.06 -6.12
CA LYS A 25 18.79 -16.73 -6.25
C LYS A 25 18.65 -18.21 -6.57
N GLU A 26 17.71 -18.90 -5.90
CA GLU A 26 17.45 -20.32 -6.14
C GLU A 26 16.99 -20.56 -7.58
N ILE A 27 16.10 -19.72 -8.09
CA ILE A 27 15.58 -19.80 -9.47
C ILE A 27 16.69 -19.51 -10.48
N ALA A 28 17.55 -18.52 -10.22
CA ALA A 28 18.70 -18.26 -11.07
C ALA A 28 19.66 -19.47 -11.13
N ASN A 29 19.84 -20.19 -10.02
CA ASN A 29 20.63 -21.43 -10.01
C ASN A 29 19.93 -22.56 -10.77
N LEU A 30 18.62 -22.74 -10.58
CA LEU A 30 17.83 -23.75 -11.28
C LEU A 30 17.84 -23.53 -12.79
N LYS A 31 17.74 -22.27 -13.23
CA LYS A 31 17.85 -21.88 -14.64
C LYS A 31 19.20 -22.30 -15.24
N LYS A 32 20.31 -22.05 -14.54
CA LYS A 32 21.63 -22.53 -14.98
C LYS A 32 21.69 -24.05 -15.09
N SER A 33 21.05 -24.77 -14.18
CA SER A 33 20.98 -26.23 -14.26
C SER A 33 20.16 -26.71 -15.46
N VAL A 34 19.04 -26.06 -15.76
CA VAL A 34 18.22 -26.31 -16.95
C VAL A 34 19.02 -26.02 -18.22
N ASP A 35 19.64 -24.85 -18.31
CA ASP A 35 20.52 -24.47 -19.43
C ASP A 35 21.66 -25.48 -19.64
N GLY A 36 22.21 -25.99 -18.53
CA GLY A 36 23.21 -27.05 -18.55
C GLY A 36 22.69 -28.32 -19.22
N ILE A 37 21.48 -28.78 -18.88
CA ILE A 37 20.86 -29.98 -19.46
C ILE A 37 20.54 -29.77 -20.94
N THR A 38 19.98 -28.62 -21.31
CA THR A 38 19.61 -28.32 -22.70
C THR A 38 20.83 -28.14 -23.61
N SER A 39 22.01 -27.94 -23.02
CA SER A 39 23.30 -27.87 -23.72
C SER A 39 24.05 -29.21 -23.79
N LEU A 40 23.50 -30.33 -23.30
CA LEU A 40 24.13 -31.66 -23.36
C LEU A 40 23.88 -32.37 -24.72
N ASP A 41 24.07 -31.69 -25.84
CA ASP A 41 23.94 -32.29 -27.17
C ASP A 41 25.00 -33.37 -27.44
N ASP A 42 26.16 -33.24 -26.80
CA ASP A 42 27.24 -34.22 -26.91
C ASP A 42 27.05 -35.50 -26.09
N ALA A 43 26.34 -35.41 -24.96
CA ALA A 43 26.12 -36.53 -24.03
C ALA A 43 24.74 -37.17 -24.20
N LEU A 44 23.69 -36.37 -24.43
CA LEU A 44 22.31 -36.84 -24.58
C LEU A 44 21.96 -37.02 -26.07
N LYS A 45 22.59 -37.96 -26.78
CA LYS A 45 22.39 -38.11 -28.23
C LYS A 45 21.18 -38.95 -28.62
N GLY A 46 20.72 -38.77 -29.86
CA GLY A 46 19.63 -39.55 -30.47
C GLY A 46 18.25 -39.18 -29.93
N LYS A 47 17.19 -39.82 -30.47
CA LYS A 47 15.79 -39.44 -30.24
C LYS A 47 15.41 -39.32 -28.75
N GLY A 48 15.93 -40.18 -27.89
CA GLY A 48 15.66 -40.12 -26.45
C GLY A 48 16.34 -38.93 -25.77
N GLY A 49 17.59 -38.66 -26.11
CA GLY A 49 18.32 -37.52 -25.56
C GLY A 49 17.79 -36.18 -26.09
N ASP A 50 17.39 -36.13 -27.37
CA ASP A 50 16.70 -34.98 -27.96
C ASP A 50 15.39 -34.69 -27.21
N ALA A 51 14.60 -35.73 -26.89
CA ALA A 51 13.36 -35.57 -26.13
C ALA A 51 13.59 -35.05 -24.70
N ILE A 52 14.65 -35.50 -24.02
CA ILE A 52 15.01 -34.99 -22.69
C ILE A 52 15.39 -33.50 -22.77
N ARG A 53 16.24 -33.11 -23.72
CA ARG A 53 16.62 -31.70 -23.87
C ARG A 53 15.41 -30.83 -24.22
N ALA A 54 14.56 -31.27 -25.14
CA ALA A 54 13.34 -30.56 -25.51
C ALA A 54 12.38 -30.40 -24.32
N PHE A 55 12.23 -31.41 -23.46
CA PHE A 55 11.41 -31.30 -22.25
C PHE A 55 11.86 -30.20 -21.29
N TYR A 56 13.18 -30.04 -21.11
CA TYR A 56 13.71 -28.95 -20.28
C TYR A 56 13.61 -27.59 -20.98
N GLU A 57 13.92 -27.53 -22.26
CA GLU A 57 13.89 -26.28 -23.03
C GLU A 57 12.45 -25.75 -23.21
N GLU A 58 11.51 -26.62 -23.56
CA GLU A 58 10.16 -26.21 -23.94
C GLU A 58 9.22 -26.09 -22.73
N CYS A 59 9.42 -26.89 -21.67
CA CYS A 59 8.54 -26.83 -20.49
C CYS A 59 9.14 -26.01 -19.34
N HIS A 60 10.44 -26.15 -19.05
CA HIS A 60 11.01 -25.57 -17.84
C HIS A 60 11.53 -24.15 -18.06
N THR A 61 12.22 -23.88 -19.18
CA THR A 61 12.73 -22.54 -19.48
C THR A 61 11.62 -21.46 -19.47
N PRO A 62 10.43 -21.66 -20.08
CA PRO A 62 9.37 -20.67 -20.03
C PRO A 62 8.80 -20.46 -18.62
N PHE A 63 8.63 -21.53 -17.85
CA PHE A 63 8.15 -21.45 -16.47
C PHE A 63 9.12 -20.67 -15.58
N LEU A 64 10.42 -20.94 -15.69
CA LEU A 64 11.44 -20.24 -14.90
C LEU A 64 11.49 -18.75 -15.25
N ARG A 65 11.38 -18.39 -16.53
CA ARG A 65 11.29 -16.98 -16.95
C ARG A 65 10.03 -16.30 -16.39
N PHE A 66 8.88 -16.97 -16.46
CA PHE A 66 7.65 -16.45 -15.85
C PHE A 66 7.84 -16.21 -14.35
N TYR A 67 8.43 -17.18 -13.64
CA TYR A 67 8.61 -17.09 -12.20
C TYR A 67 9.61 -16.00 -11.79
N GLU A 68 10.68 -15.78 -12.56
CA GLU A 68 11.59 -14.63 -12.41
C GLU A 68 10.81 -13.30 -12.46
N THR A 69 10.00 -13.09 -13.51
CA THR A 69 9.17 -11.89 -13.65
C THR A 69 8.14 -11.76 -12.53
N PHE A 70 7.50 -12.86 -12.15
CA PHE A 70 6.52 -12.87 -11.05
C PHE A 70 7.15 -12.40 -9.72
N ILE A 71 8.36 -12.88 -9.38
CA ILE A 71 9.06 -12.43 -8.16
C ILE A 71 9.32 -10.92 -8.22
N GLU A 72 9.81 -10.40 -9.35
CA GLU A 72 10.11 -8.97 -9.51
C GLU A 72 8.84 -8.11 -9.35
N GLU A 73 7.74 -8.51 -10.00
CA GLU A 73 6.45 -7.83 -9.91
C GLU A 73 5.90 -7.87 -8.48
N TYR A 74 6.00 -9.01 -7.81
CA TYR A 74 5.50 -9.15 -6.45
C TYR A 74 6.32 -8.32 -5.45
N GLN A 75 7.66 -8.30 -5.58
CA GLN A 75 8.51 -7.41 -4.80
C GLN A 75 8.15 -5.94 -5.03
N SER A 76 7.87 -5.54 -6.27
CA SER A 76 7.44 -4.19 -6.61
C SER A 76 6.09 -3.83 -5.96
N ALA A 77 5.12 -4.74 -6.00
CA ALA A 77 3.82 -4.57 -5.36
C ALA A 77 3.96 -4.41 -3.83
N LEU A 78 4.76 -5.25 -3.18
CA LEU A 78 5.02 -5.17 -1.73
C LEU A 78 5.66 -3.83 -1.34
N LYS A 79 6.65 -3.35 -2.11
CA LYS A 79 7.27 -2.03 -1.88
C LYS A 79 6.27 -0.89 -2.06
N LYS A 80 5.38 -0.97 -3.05
CA LYS A 80 4.32 0.03 -3.23
C LYS A 80 3.34 0.05 -2.06
N ILE A 81 2.93 -1.13 -1.57
CA ILE A 81 2.07 -1.24 -0.38
C ILE A 81 2.76 -0.62 0.83
N LYS A 82 4.05 -0.95 1.05
CA LYS A 82 4.84 -0.39 2.15
C LYS A 82 4.88 1.15 2.11
N ASN A 83 5.21 1.72 0.95
CA ASN A 83 5.26 3.18 0.79
C ASN A 83 3.89 3.84 0.95
N ALA A 84 2.82 3.19 0.47
CA ALA A 84 1.46 3.70 0.64
C ALA A 84 1.05 3.71 2.12
N LEU A 85 1.45 2.67 2.87
CA LEU A 85 1.24 2.61 4.31
C LEU A 85 2.02 3.72 5.03
N ASP A 86 3.32 3.87 4.76
CA ASP A 86 4.17 4.92 5.34
C ASP A 86 3.62 6.33 5.08
N SER A 87 3.07 6.56 3.87
CA SER A 87 2.47 7.85 3.50
C SER A 87 1.14 8.11 4.19
N PHE A 88 0.39 7.06 4.55
CA PHE A 88 -0.94 7.18 5.14
C PHE A 88 -0.88 7.21 6.67
N GLU A 89 -0.08 6.32 7.26
CA GLU A 89 0.17 6.26 8.70
C GLU A 89 1.70 6.14 8.94
N PRO A 90 2.41 7.26 9.14
CA PRO A 90 3.86 7.26 9.31
C PRO A 90 4.31 6.76 10.68
N LYS A 91 3.40 6.63 11.66
CA LYS A 91 3.75 6.05 12.95
C LYS A 91 3.83 4.55 12.84
N HIS A 92 5.01 4.03 13.11
CA HIS A 92 5.28 2.61 13.05
C HIS A 92 4.49 1.77 14.07
N ASP A 93 4.13 2.35 15.22
CA ASP A 93 3.24 1.77 16.24
C ASP A 93 1.76 2.18 16.06
N GLY A 94 1.43 2.79 14.93
CA GLY A 94 0.09 3.21 14.57
C GLY A 94 -0.81 2.05 14.16
N PHE A 95 -2.11 2.36 14.02
CA PHE A 95 -3.09 1.43 13.51
C PHE A 95 -4.14 2.16 12.67
N ILE A 96 -4.70 1.47 11.69
CA ILE A 96 -5.79 1.99 10.87
C ILE A 96 -7.08 1.25 11.23
N SER A 97 -8.05 1.97 11.76
CA SER A 97 -9.39 1.43 12.05
C SER A 97 -10.29 1.59 10.84
N GLN A 98 -10.83 0.49 10.31
CA GLN A 98 -11.78 0.55 9.21
C GLN A 98 -13.04 1.33 9.60
N ALA A 99 -13.56 1.10 10.81
CA ALA A 99 -14.76 1.80 11.31
C ALA A 99 -14.52 3.32 11.39
N PHE A 100 -13.30 3.74 11.73
CA PHE A 100 -12.94 5.14 11.75
C PHE A 100 -13.05 5.76 10.36
N LEU A 101 -12.48 5.08 9.34
CA LEU A 101 -12.50 5.56 7.96
C LEU A 101 -13.91 5.57 7.35
N GLU A 102 -14.72 4.56 7.64
CA GLU A 102 -16.04 4.40 7.04
C GLU A 102 -17.12 5.25 7.69
N HIS A 103 -17.00 5.55 9.00
CA HIS A 103 -18.09 6.15 9.76
C HIS A 103 -17.64 7.26 10.70
N GLU A 104 -16.65 7.02 11.56
CA GLU A 104 -16.35 7.94 12.66
C GLU A 104 -15.73 9.24 12.18
N LEU A 105 -14.91 9.20 11.13
CA LEU A 105 -14.28 10.38 10.54
C LEU A 105 -15.34 11.35 10.01
N GLU A 106 -16.25 10.88 9.15
CA GLU A 106 -17.31 11.71 8.58
C GLU A 106 -18.23 12.27 9.68
N GLN A 107 -18.59 11.44 10.66
CA GLN A 107 -19.43 11.88 11.78
C GLN A 107 -18.73 12.94 12.63
N GLY A 108 -17.45 12.76 12.94
CA GLY A 108 -16.64 13.71 13.70
C GLY A 108 -16.50 15.05 12.97
N LEU A 109 -16.22 15.00 11.68
CA LEU A 109 -16.17 16.17 10.79
C LEU A 109 -17.50 16.93 10.76
N ASN A 110 -18.62 16.21 10.59
CA ASN A 110 -19.96 16.81 10.63
C ASN A 110 -20.31 17.41 12.01
N ALA A 111 -19.88 16.78 13.09
CA ALA A 111 -20.08 17.30 14.44
C ALA A 111 -19.26 18.57 14.70
N ALA A 112 -18.02 18.61 14.22
CA ALA A 112 -17.16 19.79 14.27
C ALA A 112 -17.78 20.94 13.47
N ASP A 113 -18.29 20.68 12.25
CA ASP A 113 -19.01 21.64 11.40
C ASP A 113 -20.14 22.36 12.14
N ARG A 114 -21.02 21.56 12.75
CA ARG A 114 -22.19 22.06 13.48
C ARG A 114 -21.78 22.85 14.72
N THR A 115 -20.75 22.38 15.42
CA THR A 115 -20.24 23.04 16.62
C THR A 115 -19.63 24.39 16.28
N THR A 116 -18.82 24.48 15.22
CA THR A 116 -18.22 25.74 14.75
C THR A 116 -19.31 26.75 14.37
N LYS A 117 -20.31 26.36 13.57
CA LYS A 117 -21.46 27.23 13.21
C LYS A 117 -22.16 27.79 14.43
N HIS A 118 -22.41 26.93 15.40
CA HIS A 118 -23.10 27.31 16.63
C HIS A 118 -22.29 28.31 17.45
N LEU A 119 -20.98 28.10 17.57
CA LEU A 119 -20.09 28.98 18.31
C LEU A 119 -19.94 30.34 17.61
N VAL A 120 -19.77 30.36 16.28
CA VAL A 120 -19.71 31.61 15.50
C VAL A 120 -21.01 32.39 15.59
N SER A 121 -22.16 31.72 15.43
CA SER A 121 -23.48 32.37 15.60
C SER A 121 -23.66 32.98 16.98
N LYS A 122 -23.24 32.28 18.05
CA LYS A 122 -23.28 32.80 19.42
C LYS A 122 -22.35 33.99 19.64
N ALA A 123 -21.14 33.92 19.09
CA ALA A 123 -20.17 35.00 19.19
C ALA A 123 -20.66 36.25 18.45
N ASN A 124 -21.18 36.12 17.23
CA ASN A 124 -21.75 37.24 16.47
C ASN A 124 -22.98 37.83 17.18
N ALA A 125 -23.81 36.99 17.80
CA ALA A 125 -24.91 37.48 18.63
C ALA A 125 -24.42 38.28 19.87
N ALA A 126 -23.26 37.92 20.44
CA ALA A 126 -22.65 38.67 21.54
C ALA A 126 -22.02 39.98 21.04
N ILE A 127 -21.31 39.96 19.91
CA ILE A 127 -20.76 41.14 19.23
C ILE A 127 -21.86 42.15 18.93
N SER A 128 -22.97 41.69 18.35
CA SER A 128 -24.13 42.53 18.02
C SER A 128 -24.70 43.26 19.25
N LYS A 129 -24.70 42.62 20.43
CA LYS A 129 -25.19 43.26 21.68
C LYS A 129 -24.35 44.45 22.12
N VAL A 130 -23.04 44.47 21.83
CA VAL A 130 -22.12 45.54 22.24
C VAL A 130 -21.78 46.52 21.10
N SER A 131 -22.36 46.32 19.91
CA SER A 131 -22.13 47.15 18.71
C SER A 131 -22.40 48.64 18.89
N HIS A 132 -23.27 49.00 19.85
CA HIS A 132 -23.56 50.39 20.21
C HIS A 132 -22.44 51.07 21.02
N ILE A 133 -21.51 50.29 21.58
CA ILE A 133 -20.39 50.75 22.41
C ILE A 133 -19.10 50.74 21.59
N VAL A 134 -18.91 49.71 20.77
CA VAL A 134 -17.71 49.49 19.98
C VAL A 134 -18.06 48.78 18.67
N ASP A 135 -17.46 49.25 17.57
CA ASP A 135 -17.60 48.61 16.27
C ASP A 135 -16.65 47.42 16.15
N LEU A 136 -17.21 46.22 15.99
CA LEU A 136 -16.48 44.96 15.90
C LEU A 136 -17.00 44.17 14.70
N PRO A 137 -16.10 43.58 13.87
CA PRO A 137 -16.51 42.77 12.74
C PRO A 137 -17.12 41.43 13.17
N ASP A 138 -18.04 40.90 12.36
CA ASP A 138 -18.57 39.54 12.52
C ASP A 138 -17.50 38.48 12.23
N LEU A 139 -17.57 37.37 12.96
CA LEU A 139 -16.78 36.17 12.70
C LEU A 139 -17.38 35.39 11.52
N ASN A 140 -16.50 34.75 10.74
CA ASN A 140 -16.83 33.97 9.55
C ASN A 140 -16.11 32.62 9.59
N ASP A 141 -16.86 31.54 9.39
CA ASP A 141 -16.41 30.14 9.38
C ASP A 141 -16.47 29.47 8.00
N ASN A 142 -16.71 30.22 6.93
CA ASN A 142 -16.80 29.70 5.55
C ASN A 142 -15.57 28.86 5.15
N ASP A 143 -14.37 29.27 5.57
CA ASP A 143 -13.14 28.53 5.26
C ASP A 143 -13.13 27.14 5.90
N PHE A 144 -13.59 27.03 7.14
CA PHE A 144 -13.69 25.76 7.86
C PHE A 144 -14.70 24.83 7.17
N HIS A 145 -15.86 25.36 6.78
CA HIS A 145 -16.90 24.60 6.08
C HIS A 145 -16.49 24.17 4.67
N GLY A 146 -15.75 25.03 3.96
CA GLY A 146 -15.24 24.74 2.63
C GLY A 146 -14.22 23.62 2.64
N GLN A 147 -13.38 23.54 3.69
CA GLN A 147 -12.42 22.45 3.87
C GLN A 147 -13.10 21.14 4.26
N ASN A 148 -14.20 21.19 5.00
CA ASN A 148 -14.90 20.00 5.51
C ASN A 148 -15.81 19.29 4.47
N ARG A 149 -15.98 19.89 3.29
CA ARG A 149 -16.83 19.37 2.19
C ARG A 149 -16.03 18.75 1.03
N ARG A 150 -14.70 18.77 1.10
CA ARG A 150 -13.80 18.19 0.10
C ARG A 150 -13.35 16.81 0.55
#